data_AF-A0A0Q5YY24-F1
#
_entry.id   AF-A0A0Q5YY24-F1
#
_cell.length_a   1.000
_cell.length_b   1.000
_cell.length_c   1.000
_cell.angle_alpha   90.00
_cell.angle_beta   90.00
_cell.angle_gamma   90.00
#
_symmetry.space_group_name_H-M   'P 1'
#
loop_
_entity.id
_entity.type
_entity.pdbx_description
1 polymer ?
#
loop_
_entity_poly.entity_id
_entity_poly.type
_entity_poly.pdbx_seq_one_letter_code
_entity_poly.pdbx_strand_id
1 'polypeptide(L)'
;MRSPGLFPCLALAALLPWQSASADPLKSEDCGARLAQLDTARKQAPGSAEVETLRHQATRACLGGGGDARRPAPTARAPLVVPPPVVTAEPAQPVPPAPPSPAIERPPVVTSCDPAGCWDSNGTRLNRAGPQLIGPRGACTTVGTTVHCP
;
A
#
# COMPACT_ATOMS: atom_id res chain seq x y z
N MET A 1 -35.10 50.18 -72.33
CA MET A 1 -33.86 49.37 -72.49
C MET A 1 -33.46 48.94 -71.08
N ARG A 2 -33.71 47.70 -70.63
CA ARG A 2 -32.80 46.52 -70.70
C ARG A 2 -31.38 46.92 -70.26
N SER A 3 -30.76 46.44 -69.18
CA SER A 3 -30.87 45.18 -68.43
C SER A 3 -30.21 45.29 -67.03
N PRO A 4 -30.46 44.35 -66.10
CA PRO A 4 -29.87 44.27 -64.77
C PRO A 4 -28.58 43.42 -64.73
N GLY A 5 -27.67 43.68 -63.78
CA GLY A 5 -26.57 42.78 -63.40
C GLY A 5 -26.53 42.68 -61.87
N LEU A 6 -27.06 41.61 -61.27
CA LEU A 6 -26.33 40.40 -60.86
C LEU A 6 -25.14 40.69 -59.93
N PHE A 7 -25.46 40.90 -58.65
CA PHE A 7 -24.50 40.74 -57.55
C PHE A 7 -24.38 39.25 -57.21
N PRO A 8 -23.18 38.65 -57.26
CA PRO A 8 -22.99 37.27 -56.86
C PRO A 8 -22.97 37.16 -55.33
N CYS A 9 -23.97 36.48 -54.79
CA CYS A 9 -23.86 35.76 -53.53
C CYS A 9 -22.71 34.75 -53.64
N LEU A 10 -21.61 34.96 -52.92
CA LEU A 10 -20.68 33.87 -52.61
C LEU A 10 -20.55 33.78 -51.10
N ALA A 11 -21.08 32.66 -50.62
CA ALA A 11 -21.17 32.24 -49.23
C ALA A 11 -19.78 32.21 -48.58
N LEU A 12 -19.65 32.91 -47.43
CA LEU A 12 -18.64 32.54 -46.45
C LEU A 12 -19.03 31.16 -45.90
N ALA A 13 -18.42 30.12 -46.47
CA ALA A 13 -18.38 28.81 -45.85
C ALA A 13 -17.56 28.95 -44.56
N ALA A 14 -18.27 29.02 -43.42
CA ALA A 14 -17.67 28.85 -42.11
C ALA A 14 -17.08 27.43 -42.05
N LEU A 15 -15.78 27.32 -42.30
CA LEU A 15 -14.97 26.14 -41.98
C LEU A 15 -14.87 26.06 -40.45
N LEU A 16 -15.93 25.57 -39.81
CA LEU A 16 -15.85 25.04 -38.45
C LEU A 16 -14.92 23.83 -38.51
N PRO A 17 -13.76 23.83 -37.84
CA PRO A 17 -12.94 22.64 -37.77
C PRO A 17 -13.69 21.61 -36.94
N TRP A 18 -14.20 20.57 -37.61
CA TRP A 18 -14.58 19.29 -37.00
C TRP A 18 -13.32 18.66 -36.40
N GLN A 19 -12.91 19.14 -35.21
CA GLN A 19 -11.94 18.43 -34.37
C GLN A 19 -12.70 17.62 -33.34
N SER A 20 -13.39 16.58 -33.80
CA SER A 20 -13.77 15.46 -32.94
C SER A 20 -12.67 14.40 -33.02
N ALA A 21 -11.41 14.80 -32.82
CA ALA A 21 -10.45 13.88 -32.26
C ALA A 21 -10.88 13.73 -30.80
N SER A 22 -11.42 12.57 -30.46
CA SER A 22 -11.66 12.17 -29.08
C SER A 22 -10.31 12.19 -28.35
N ALA A 23 -9.93 13.36 -27.84
CA ALA A 23 -8.78 13.52 -26.98
C ALA A 23 -9.00 12.58 -25.80
N ASP A 24 -8.11 11.59 -25.67
CA ASP A 24 -8.15 10.64 -24.57
C ASP A 24 -8.17 11.44 -23.26
N PRO A 25 -9.26 11.37 -22.46
CA PRO A 25 -9.38 12.16 -21.24
C PRO A 25 -8.27 11.84 -20.24
N LEU A 26 -7.68 10.65 -20.33
CA LEU A 26 -6.50 10.25 -19.54
C LEU A 26 -5.23 11.03 -19.91
N LYS A 27 -5.16 11.58 -21.12
CA LYS A 27 -4.05 12.41 -21.61
C LYS A 27 -4.31 13.90 -21.53
N SER A 28 -5.42 14.31 -20.90
CA SER A 28 -5.71 15.72 -20.67
C SER A 28 -4.71 16.36 -19.69
N GLU A 29 -4.41 17.64 -19.91
CA GLU A 29 -3.55 18.42 -19.02
C GLU A 29 -4.12 18.45 -17.59
N ASP A 30 -5.45 18.55 -17.46
CA ASP A 30 -6.15 18.51 -16.18
C ASP A 30 -5.93 17.21 -15.41
N CYS A 31 -6.01 16.05 -16.08
CA CYS A 31 -5.73 14.76 -15.45
C CYS A 31 -4.28 14.70 -14.96
N GLY A 32 -3.32 15.13 -15.80
CA GLY A 32 -1.91 15.19 -15.44
C GLY A 32 -1.64 16.06 -14.21
N ALA A 33 -2.22 17.26 -14.16
CA ALA A 33 -2.07 18.18 -13.03
C ALA A 33 -2.63 17.60 -11.71
N ARG A 34 -3.79 16.91 -11.75
CA ARG A 34 -4.38 16.28 -10.56
C ARG A 34 -3.58 15.09 -10.06
N LEU A 35 -3.02 14.29 -10.96
CA LEU A 35 -2.14 13.19 -10.58
C LEU A 35 -0.83 13.68 -9.94
N ALA A 36 -0.25 14.76 -10.46
CA ALA A 36 0.94 15.37 -9.87
C ALA A 36 0.67 15.87 -8.43
N GLN A 37 -0.45 16.57 -8.21
CA GLN A 37 -0.86 17.03 -6.87
C GLN A 37 -1.04 15.87 -5.89
N LEU A 38 -1.70 14.79 -6.34
CA LEU A 38 -1.90 13.59 -5.54
C LEU A 38 -0.55 12.92 -5.18
N ASP A 39 0.39 12.84 -6.11
CA ASP A 39 1.71 12.26 -5.87
C ASP A 39 2.51 13.07 -4.85
N THR A 40 2.51 14.40 -4.97
CA THR A 40 3.13 15.29 -3.98
C THR A 40 2.54 15.09 -2.58
N ALA A 41 1.21 15.04 -2.45
CA ALA A 41 0.55 14.83 -1.16
C ALA A 41 0.87 13.46 -0.54
N ARG A 42 0.93 12.40 -1.36
CA ARG A 42 1.32 11.05 -0.91
C ARG A 42 2.74 11.01 -0.35
N LYS A 43 3.67 11.78 -0.94
CA LYS A 43 5.06 11.88 -0.49
C LYS A 43 5.20 12.66 0.82
N GLN A 44 4.35 13.68 1.02
CA GLN A 44 4.41 14.53 2.21
C GLN A 44 3.72 13.89 3.42
N ALA A 45 2.55 13.30 3.24
CA ALA A 45 1.73 12.78 4.33
C ALA A 45 0.94 11.54 3.87
N PRO A 46 1.58 10.35 3.83
CA PRO A 46 0.91 9.13 3.39
C PRO A 46 -0.28 8.81 4.32
N GLY A 47 -1.47 8.64 3.74
CA GLY A 47 -2.67 8.24 4.47
C GLY A 47 -3.49 9.38 5.10
N SER A 48 -3.16 10.64 4.83
CA SER A 48 -4.00 11.76 5.29
C SER A 48 -5.37 11.79 4.58
N ALA A 49 -6.37 12.39 5.23
CA ALA A 49 -7.69 12.63 4.62
C ALA A 49 -7.60 13.49 3.34
N GLU A 50 -6.56 14.33 3.24
CA GLU A 50 -6.23 15.13 2.07
C GLU A 50 -5.85 14.25 0.87
N VAL A 51 -5.07 13.18 1.08
CA VAL A 51 -4.72 12.22 0.01
C VAL A 51 -5.97 11.55 -0.55
N GLU A 52 -6.95 11.21 0.28
CA GLU A 52 -8.21 10.60 -0.18
C GLU A 52 -9.05 11.60 -0.99
N THR A 53 -9.10 12.85 -0.54
CA THR A 53 -9.75 13.94 -1.29
C THR A 53 -9.12 14.13 -2.67
N LEU A 54 -7.79 14.15 -2.75
CA LEU A 54 -7.05 14.28 -4.00
C LEU A 54 -7.22 13.07 -4.92
N ARG A 55 -7.35 11.85 -4.38
CA ARG A 55 -7.69 10.65 -5.17
C ARG A 55 -9.03 10.84 -5.86
N HIS A 56 -10.06 11.23 -5.11
CA HIS A 56 -11.38 11.46 -5.69
C HIS A 56 -11.34 12.55 -6.78
N GLN A 57 -10.61 13.64 -6.57
CA GLN A 57 -10.45 14.71 -7.57
C GLN A 57 -9.74 14.21 -8.84
N ALA A 58 -8.65 13.46 -8.70
CA ALA A 58 -7.93 12.88 -9.82
C ALA A 58 -8.79 11.87 -10.59
N THR A 59 -9.54 11.01 -9.91
CA THR A 59 -10.49 10.09 -10.54
C THR A 59 -11.55 10.81 -11.35
N ARG A 60 -12.13 11.91 -10.82
CA ARG A 60 -13.12 12.70 -11.55
C ARG A 60 -12.53 13.36 -12.79
N ALA A 61 -11.34 13.96 -12.68
CA ALA A 61 -10.67 14.63 -13.79
C ALA A 61 -10.24 13.65 -14.90
N CYS A 62 -9.68 12.49 -14.52
CA CYS A 62 -9.13 11.54 -15.48
C CYS A 62 -10.18 10.62 -16.11
N LEU A 63 -11.17 10.17 -15.33
CA LEU A 63 -12.15 9.18 -15.79
C LEU A 63 -13.51 9.80 -16.16
N GLY A 64 -13.65 11.13 -16.08
CA GLY A 64 -14.89 11.83 -16.45
C GLY A 64 -16.08 11.55 -15.52
N GLY A 65 -15.83 11.00 -14.32
CA GLY A 65 -16.86 10.58 -13.37
C GLY A 65 -17.47 11.75 -12.58
N GLY A 66 -18.16 12.67 -13.23
CA GLY A 66 -18.98 13.70 -12.59
C GLY A 66 -20.44 13.28 -12.34
N GLY A 67 -20.86 12.15 -12.89
CA GLY A 67 -22.22 11.63 -12.76
C GLY A 67 -22.38 10.56 -11.69
N ASP A 68 -23.63 10.31 -11.32
CA ASP A 68 -24.09 9.20 -10.47
C ASP A 68 -23.80 7.84 -11.13
N ALA A 69 -22.52 7.50 -11.32
CA ALA A 69 -22.07 6.19 -11.75
C ALA A 69 -22.43 5.19 -10.65
N ARG A 70 -23.71 4.80 -10.64
CA ARG A 70 -24.27 3.87 -9.69
C ARG A 70 -23.89 2.50 -10.20
N ARG A 71 -23.05 1.81 -9.44
CA ARG A 71 -22.80 0.38 -9.67
C ARG A 71 -24.16 -0.29 -9.85
N PRO A 72 -24.44 -0.93 -11.00
CA PRO A 72 -25.68 -1.69 -11.17
C PRO A 72 -25.82 -2.65 -9.99
N ALA A 73 -27.01 -2.70 -9.39
CA ALA A 73 -27.26 -3.63 -8.30
C ALA A 73 -26.89 -5.04 -8.80
N PRO A 74 -26.14 -5.84 -8.02
CA PRO A 74 -25.77 -7.17 -8.45
C PRO A 74 -27.04 -7.98 -8.70
N THR A 75 -27.29 -8.35 -9.96
CA THR A 75 -28.32 -9.35 -10.28
C THR A 75 -27.84 -10.68 -9.73
N ALA A 76 -28.65 -11.33 -8.90
CA ALA A 76 -28.38 -12.68 -8.44
C ALA A 76 -28.22 -13.60 -9.66
N ARG A 77 -27.02 -14.13 -9.85
CA ARG A 77 -26.72 -15.17 -10.85
C ARG A 77 -26.59 -16.50 -10.12
N ALA A 78 -27.07 -17.58 -10.74
CA ALA A 78 -26.81 -18.92 -10.22
C ALA A 78 -25.30 -19.14 -10.07
N PRO A 79 -24.83 -19.82 -9.01
CA PRO A 79 -23.41 -20.11 -8.84
C PRO A 79 -22.86 -20.86 -10.05
N LEU A 80 -21.76 -20.35 -10.60
CA LEU A 80 -21.02 -21.07 -11.63
C LEU A 80 -20.26 -22.23 -10.95
N VAL A 81 -20.68 -23.47 -11.21
CA VAL A 81 -19.95 -24.66 -10.75
C VAL A 81 -18.76 -24.87 -11.69
N VAL A 82 -17.57 -24.48 -11.25
CA VAL A 82 -16.32 -24.72 -11.98
C VAL A 82 -15.73 -26.04 -11.47
N PRO A 83 -15.49 -27.04 -12.33
CA PRO A 83 -14.80 -28.26 -11.92
C PRO A 83 -13.38 -27.92 -11.43
N PRO A 84 -12.87 -28.63 -10.41
CA PRO A 84 -11.52 -28.41 -9.93
C PRO A 84 -10.51 -28.68 -11.07
N PRO A 85 -9.44 -27.89 -11.19
CA PRO A 85 -8.40 -28.15 -12.18
C PRO A 85 -7.77 -29.51 -11.92
N VAL A 86 -7.65 -30.34 -12.96
CA VAL A 86 -6.90 -31.59 -12.90
C VAL A 86 -5.43 -31.24 -13.07
N VAL A 87 -4.67 -31.28 -11.99
CA VAL A 87 -3.21 -31.13 -12.03
C VAL A 87 -2.60 -32.50 -12.29
N THR A 88 -2.02 -32.72 -13.46
CA THR A 88 -1.14 -33.86 -13.69
C THR A 88 0.12 -33.66 -12.86
N ALA A 89 0.31 -34.46 -11.82
CA ALA A 89 1.51 -34.38 -11.00
C ALA A 89 2.73 -34.78 -11.83
N GLU A 90 3.65 -33.85 -12.03
CA GLU A 90 4.98 -34.15 -12.56
C GLU A 90 5.78 -34.95 -11.51
N PRO A 91 6.63 -35.92 -11.89
CA PRO A 91 7.46 -36.64 -10.94
C PRO A 91 8.29 -35.67 -10.09
N ALA A 92 8.17 -35.79 -8.77
CA ALA A 92 8.88 -34.91 -7.84
C ALA A 92 10.39 -35.00 -8.07
N GLN A 93 11.01 -33.86 -8.36
CA GLN A 93 12.47 -33.75 -8.33
C GLN A 93 12.96 -33.76 -6.88
N PRO A 94 14.15 -34.33 -6.58
CA PRO A 94 14.72 -34.30 -5.25
C PRO A 94 14.91 -32.85 -4.79
N VAL A 95 14.25 -32.46 -3.69
CA VAL A 95 14.44 -31.15 -3.07
C VAL A 95 15.70 -31.22 -2.20
N PRO A 96 16.67 -30.30 -2.35
CA PRO A 96 17.83 -30.25 -1.46
C PRO A 96 17.38 -29.94 -0.02
N PRO A 97 18.12 -30.43 0.99
CA PRO A 97 17.80 -30.12 2.38
C PRO A 97 17.84 -28.59 2.60
N ALA A 98 16.83 -28.07 3.28
CA ALA A 98 16.78 -26.66 3.65
C ALA A 98 17.98 -26.32 4.57
N PRO A 99 18.56 -25.12 4.45
CA PRO A 99 19.60 -24.67 5.36
C PRO A 99 19.06 -24.60 6.80
N PRO A 100 19.90 -24.83 7.83
CA PRO A 100 19.49 -24.66 9.21
C PRO A 100 19.09 -23.21 9.47
N SER A 101 18.03 -23.01 10.24
CA SER A 101 17.63 -21.67 10.69
C SER A 101 18.70 -21.08 11.60
N PRO A 102 19.00 -19.77 11.50
CA PRO A 102 19.94 -19.13 12.40
C PRO A 102 19.40 -19.14 13.84
N ALA A 103 20.22 -19.59 14.79
CA ALA A 103 19.91 -19.50 16.20
C ALA A 103 20.11 -18.04 16.66
N ILE A 104 19.03 -17.33 16.96
CA ILE A 104 19.09 -16.00 17.56
C ILE A 104 19.29 -16.18 19.07
N GLU A 105 20.47 -15.83 19.56
CA GLU A 105 20.73 -15.75 21.00
C GLU A 105 19.89 -14.61 21.59
N ARG A 106 18.97 -14.96 22.49
CA ARG A 106 18.11 -14.00 23.20
C ARG A 106 18.76 -13.68 24.55
N PRO A 107 18.99 -12.40 24.86
CA PRO A 107 19.46 -11.99 26.18
C PRO A 107 18.53 -12.51 27.29
N PRO A 108 19.08 -12.95 28.43
CA PRO A 108 18.26 -13.41 29.55
C PRO A 108 17.39 -12.27 30.09
N VAL A 109 16.12 -12.57 30.34
CA VAL A 109 15.17 -11.62 30.92
C VAL A 109 14.76 -12.06 32.32
N VAL A 110 14.57 -11.10 33.22
CA VAL A 110 14.02 -11.32 34.56
C VAL A 110 12.57 -11.81 34.44
N THR A 111 12.29 -12.98 35.00
CA THR A 111 10.97 -13.61 34.98
C THR A 111 10.20 -13.43 36.29
N SER A 112 10.88 -13.51 37.43
CA SER A 112 10.28 -13.32 38.76
C SER A 112 11.31 -12.79 39.75
N CYS A 113 10.87 -12.01 40.74
CA CYS A 113 11.73 -11.51 41.80
C CYS A 113 11.11 -11.80 43.18
N ASP A 114 11.98 -12.16 44.11
CA ASP A 114 11.70 -12.31 45.53
C ASP A 114 12.56 -11.30 46.33
N PRO A 115 12.39 -11.18 47.67
CA PRO A 115 13.20 -10.26 48.46
C PRO A 115 14.72 -10.52 48.42
N ALA A 116 15.14 -11.73 48.10
CA ALA A 116 16.55 -12.14 48.07
C ALA A 116 17.19 -12.02 46.68
N GLY A 117 16.40 -11.99 45.59
CA GLY A 117 16.91 -11.94 44.24
C GLY A 117 15.85 -12.02 43.15
N CYS A 118 16.31 -12.25 41.93
CA CYS A 118 15.48 -12.45 40.75
C CYS A 118 15.89 -13.71 40.01
N TRP A 119 14.98 -14.28 39.25
CA TRP A 119 15.22 -15.40 38.36
C TRP A 119 15.23 -14.90 36.92
N ASP A 120 16.19 -15.38 36.12
CA ASP A 120 16.20 -15.11 34.69
C ASP A 120 15.42 -16.16 33.88
N SER A 121 15.27 -15.94 32.58
CA SER A 121 14.60 -16.85 31.65
C SER A 121 15.34 -18.16 31.41
N ASN A 122 16.60 -18.24 31.81
CA ASN A 122 17.42 -19.45 31.75
C ASN A 122 17.35 -20.26 33.05
N GLY A 123 16.57 -19.81 34.04
CA GLY A 123 16.48 -20.46 35.36
C GLY A 123 17.65 -20.14 36.28
N THR A 124 18.46 -19.13 35.98
CA THR A 124 19.57 -18.68 36.82
C THR A 124 19.06 -17.76 37.91
N ARG A 125 19.47 -18.02 39.15
CA ARG A 125 19.19 -17.14 40.27
C ARG A 125 20.20 -16.00 40.32
N LEU A 126 19.69 -14.76 40.32
CA LEU A 126 20.43 -13.52 40.42
C LEU A 126 20.21 -12.92 41.81
N ASN A 127 21.23 -12.92 42.66
CA ASN A 127 21.12 -12.42 44.03
C ASN A 127 21.13 -10.89 44.06
N ARG A 128 20.34 -10.28 44.95
CA ARG A 128 20.33 -8.81 45.08
C ARG A 128 21.52 -8.34 45.93
N ALA A 129 22.31 -7.41 45.40
CA ALA A 129 23.39 -6.72 46.11
C ALA A 129 23.20 -5.20 45.95
N GLY A 130 22.43 -4.60 46.87
CA GLY A 130 22.02 -3.20 46.75
C GLY A 130 21.14 -2.98 45.50
N PRO A 131 21.48 -2.01 44.62
CA PRO A 131 20.75 -1.79 43.37
C PRO A 131 21.16 -2.75 42.24
N GLN A 132 22.16 -3.60 42.45
CA GLN A 132 22.68 -4.52 41.43
C GLN A 132 22.20 -5.95 41.64
N LEU A 133 22.20 -6.73 40.57
CA LEU A 133 21.97 -8.17 40.58
C LEU A 133 23.30 -8.90 40.36
N ILE A 134 23.56 -9.93 41.15
CA ILE A 134 24.77 -10.75 41.07
C ILE A 134 24.40 -12.15 40.58
N GLY A 135 24.86 -12.48 39.37
CA GLY A 135 24.74 -13.81 38.79
C GLY A 135 25.97 -14.67 39.09
N PRO A 136 25.98 -15.93 38.60
CA PRO A 136 27.09 -16.86 38.80
C PRO A 136 28.42 -16.40 38.19
N ARG A 137 28.36 -15.52 37.20
CA ARG A 137 29.56 -14.96 36.54
C ARG A 137 29.96 -13.58 37.07
N GLY A 138 29.20 -12.99 38.00
CA GLY A 138 29.51 -11.69 38.62
C GLY A 138 28.35 -10.71 38.62
N ALA A 139 28.67 -9.42 38.78
CA ALA A 139 27.69 -8.35 38.79
C ALA A 139 27.09 -8.14 37.39
N CYS A 140 25.77 -8.11 37.32
CA CYS A 140 25.02 -7.96 36.10
C CYS A 140 24.45 -6.54 35.98
N THR A 141 24.39 -6.02 34.75
CA THR A 141 23.70 -4.77 34.43
C THR A 141 22.27 -5.09 33.98
N THR A 142 21.32 -4.27 34.42
CA THR A 142 19.89 -4.44 34.10
C THR A 142 19.43 -3.29 33.22
N VAL A 143 18.73 -3.62 32.13
CA VAL A 143 18.11 -2.64 31.21
C VAL A 143 16.66 -3.07 31.00
N GLY A 144 15.74 -2.42 31.70
CA GLY A 144 14.35 -2.86 31.76
C GLY A 144 14.24 -4.23 32.43
N THR A 145 13.70 -5.22 31.71
CA THR A 145 13.61 -6.61 32.16
C THR A 145 14.80 -7.46 31.72
N THR A 146 15.71 -6.93 30.90
CA THR A 146 16.85 -7.69 30.39
C THR A 146 18.04 -7.57 31.33
N VAL A 147 18.78 -8.66 31.49
CA VAL A 147 19.99 -8.72 32.31
C VAL A 147 21.18 -9.06 31.44
N HIS A 148 22.29 -8.36 31.65
CA HIS A 148 23.56 -8.67 31.02
C HIS A 148 24.61 -8.94 32.10
N CYS A 149 25.11 -10.18 32.13
CA CYS A 149 26.15 -10.61 33.05
C CYS A 149 27.44 -10.90 32.26
N PRO A 150 28.62 -10.56 32.81
CA PRO A 150 29.91 -10.88 32.21
C PRO A 150 30.09 -12.39 32.03
#